data_AF-A0A7L1V786-F1
#
_entry.id   AF-A0A7L1V786-F1
#
_cell.length_a   1.000
_cell.length_b   1.000
_cell.length_c   1.000
_cell.angle_alpha   90.00
_cell.angle_beta   90.00
_cell.angle_gamma   90.00
#
_symmetry.space_group_name_H-M   'P 1'
#
loop_
_entity.id
_entity.type
_entity.pdbx_description
1 polymer ?
#
loop_
_entity_poly.entity_id
_entity_poly.type
_entity_poly.pdbx_seq_one_letter_code
_entity_poly.pdbx_strand_id
1 'polypeptide(L)' 'MANHLRFVGRTVMVQNGNVEAAYGVLNRILAQDGVAEAVRRSRYYEQPCRARRR' A
#
# COMPACT_ATOMS: atom_id res chain seq x y z
N MET A 1 4.35 -19.74 10.40
CA MET A 1 3.01 -19.19 10.75
C MET A 1 3.08 -17.68 10.61
N ALA A 2 1.99 -17.01 10.21
CA ALA A 2 2.00 -15.54 10.13
C ALA A 2 1.96 -14.98 11.55
N ASN A 3 2.98 -14.19 11.94
CA ASN A 3 3.09 -13.63 13.28
C ASN A 3 2.06 -12.49 13.57
N HIS A 4 1.22 -12.14 12.60
CA HIS A 4 0.28 -11.02 12.67
C HIS A 4 -1.16 -11.47 12.41
N LEU A 5 -2.10 -10.75 13.01
CA LEU A 5 -3.53 -10.94 12.79
C LEU A 5 -3.90 -10.62 11.33
N ARG A 6 -4.76 -11.45 10.74
CA ARG A 6 -5.27 -11.27 9.38
C ARG A 6 -6.40 -10.24 9.37
N PHE A 7 -6.58 -9.54 8.24
CA PHE A 7 -7.67 -8.58 8.00
C PHE A 7 -7.69 -7.36 8.94
N VAL A 8 -6.58 -7.04 9.60
CA VAL A 8 -6.45 -5.84 10.43
C VAL A 8 -5.83 -4.67 9.63
N GLY A 9 -4.74 -4.94 8.90
CA GLY A 9 -4.04 -3.91 8.12
C GLY A 9 -4.59 -3.77 6.71
N ARG A 10 -4.72 -2.53 6.21
CA ARG A 10 -5.05 -2.19 4.81
C ARG A 10 -6.32 -2.88 4.28
N THR A 11 -7.26 -3.17 5.17
CA THR A 11 -8.54 -3.81 4.85
C THR A 11 -9.65 -2.77 4.95
N VAL A 12 -10.57 -2.74 3.98
CA VAL A 12 -11.66 -1.76 3.91
C VAL A 12 -12.98 -2.51 3.77
N MET A 13 -13.98 -2.11 4.56
CA MET A 13 -15.34 -2.62 4.44
C MET A 13 -16.08 -1.93 3.29
N VAL A 14 -16.78 -2.70 2.48
CA VAL A 14 -17.59 -2.17 1.36
C VAL A 14 -18.96 -1.76 1.90
N GLN A 15 -19.30 -0.49 1.78
CA GLN A 15 -20.62 0.01 2.17
C GLN A 15 -21.60 -0.08 0.99
N ASN A 16 -22.82 -0.55 1.26
CA ASN A 16 -23.93 -0.58 0.29
C ASN A 16 -23.61 -1.28 -1.05
N GLY A 17 -22.66 -2.22 -1.04
CA GLY A 17 -22.19 -2.91 -2.25
C GLY A 17 -21.40 -2.03 -3.23
N ASN A 18 -21.06 -0.78 -2.86
CA ASN A 18 -20.31 0.13 -3.72
C ASN A 18 -18.80 -0.18 -3.64
N VAL A 19 -18.36 -1.12 -4.48
CA VAL A 19 -16.97 -1.57 -4.55
C VAL A 19 -16.04 -0.47 -5.08
N GLU A 20 -16.49 0.34 -6.05
CA GLU A 20 -15.66 1.40 -6.64
C GLU A 20 -15.25 2.45 -5.61
N ALA A 21 -16.21 2.89 -4.77
CA ALA A 21 -15.94 3.83 -3.70
C ALA A 21 -14.95 3.23 -2.67
N ALA A 22 -15.16 1.98 -2.27
CA ALA A 22 -14.26 1.29 -1.34
C ALA A 22 -12.85 1.13 -1.91
N TYR A 23 -12.73 0.83 -3.20
CA TYR A 23 -11.44 0.72 -3.89
C TYR A 23 -10.73 2.08 -3.98
N GLY A 24 -11.47 3.16 -4.23
CA GLY A 24 -10.93 4.53 -4.19
C GLY A 24 -10.36 4.89 -2.82
N VAL A 25 -11.07 4.54 -1.73
CA VAL A 25 -10.61 4.73 -0.35
C VAL A 25 -9.36 3.90 -0.08
N LEU A 26 -9.35 2.62 -0.46
CA LEU A 26 -8.19 1.75 -0.30
C LEU A 26 -6.97 2.30 -1.01
N ASN A 27 -7.12 2.76 -2.25
CA ASN A 27 -6.02 3.33 -3.03
C ASN A 27 -5.46 4.61 -2.37
N ARG A 28 -6.34 5.45 -1.79
CA ARG A 28 -5.91 6.63 -1.03
C ARG A 28 -5.10 6.26 0.22
N ILE A 29 -5.54 5.26 0.99
CA ILE A 29 -4.81 4.76 2.16
C ILE A 29 -3.41 4.26 1.73
N LEU A 30 -3.34 3.45 0.68
CA LEU A 30 -2.07 2.92 0.17
C LEU A 30 -1.14 4.02 -0.37
N ALA A 31 -1.69 5.08 -0.94
CA ALA A 31 -0.94 6.23 -1.41
C ALA A 31 -0.38 7.05 -0.24
N GLN A 32 -1.17 7.27 0.81
CA GLN A 32 -0.74 7.96 2.03
C GLN A 32 0.37 7.20 2.75
N ASP A 33 0.26 5.87 2.84
CA ASP A 33 1.29 5.00 3.42
C ASP A 33 2.56 4.89 2.53
N GLY A 34 2.54 5.44 1.31
CA GLY A 34 3.64 5.34 0.35
C GLY A 34 3.89 3.92 -0.19
N VAL A 35 2.97 2.99 0.02
CA VAL A 35 3.13 1.57 -0.34
C VAL A 35 3.33 1.40 -1.84
N ALA A 36 2.54 2.11 -2.65
CA ALA A 36 2.65 2.04 -4.10
C ALA A 36 4.05 2.47 -4.60
N GLU A 37 4.59 3.54 -4.03
CA GLU A 37 5.93 4.05 -4.36
C GLU A 37 7.03 3.10 -3.88
N ALA A 38 6.89 2.55 -2.68
CA ALA A 38 7.82 1.57 -2.14
C ALA A 38 7.89 0.32 -3.03
N VAL A 39 6.73 -0.22 -3.44
CA VAL A 39 6.64 -1.40 -4.32
C VAL A 39 7.30 -1.13 -5.68
N ARG A 40 7.09 0.04 -6.27
CA ARG A 40 7.72 0.42 -7.55
C ARG A 40 9.24 0.47 -7.43
N ARG A 41 9.76 1.02 -6.33
CA ARG A 41 11.21 1.13 -6.07
C ARG A 41 11.83 -0.22 -5.76
N SER A 42 11.15 -1.06 -4.99
CA SER A 42 11.64 -2.40 -4.65
C SER A 42 11.63 -3.38 -5.82
N ARG A 43 11.13 -2.99 -7.01
CA ARG A 43 11.18 -3.82 -8.21
C ARG A 43 12.61 -4.11 -8.65
N TYR A 44 13.53 -3.17 -8.44
CA TYR A 44 14.95 -3.31 -8.75
C TYR A 44 15.79 -2.78 -7.60
N TYR A 45 17.00 -3.30 -7.45
CA TYR A 45 17.92 -2.78 -6.46
C TYR A 45 18.30 -1.33 -6.78
N GLU A 46 18.04 -0.43 -5.84
CA GLU A 46 18.50 0.96 -5.88
C GLU A 46 19.78 1.10 -5.06
N GLN A 47 20.84 1.61 -5.68
CA GLN A 47 22.10 1.85 -4.98
C GLN A 47 21.92 2.88 -3.85
N PRO A 48 22.60 2.74 -2.70
CA PRO A 48 22.41 3.63 -1.54
C PRO A 48 22.67 5.11 -1.86
N CYS A 49 23.65 5.40 -2.73
CA CYS A 49 23.95 6.77 -3.15
C CYS A 49 22.84 7.38 -4.00
N ARG A 50 22.07 6.57 -4.76
CA ARG A 50 20.93 7.04 -5.56
C ARG A 50 19.72 7.30 -4.67
N ALA A 51 19.41 6.39 -3.76
CA ALA A 51 18.31 6.53 -2.80
C ALA A 51 18.45 7.78 -1.91
N ARG A 52 19.67 8.15 -1.50
CA ARG A 52 19.94 9.34 -0.66
C ARG A 52 19.87 10.69 -1.38
N ARG A 53 20.07 10.70 -2.71
CA ARG A 53 20.10 11.94 -3.51
C ARG A 53 18.72 12.40 -3.97
N ARG A 54 17.71 11.57 -3.78
CA ARG A 54 16.31 11.85 -4.08
C ARG A 54 15.65 12.55 -2.90
#